data_AF-A0AAD6GS26-F1
#
_entry.id   AF-A0AAD6GS26-F1
#
_cell.length_a   1.000
_cell.length_b   1.000
_cell.length_c   1.000
_cell.angle_alpha   90.00
_cell.angle_beta   90.00
_cell.angle_gamma   90.00
#
_symmetry.space_group_name_H-M   'P 1'
#
loop_
_entity.id
_entity.type
_entity.pdbx_description
1 polymer ?
#
loop_
_entity_poly.entity_id
_entity_poly.type
_entity_poly.pdbx_seq_one_letter_code
_entity_poly.pdbx_strand_id
1 'polypeptide(L)'
;MLVQKGLLSHPVGLWNSVVELFQNTVFVDGKAPTSHFVEAFEGLVGEQRSRSDLFRSRAPKRRYVRNATDLHDLLDPTGNRFYKERTLLQVFNRANWALARIPDEELPLSTGLAFIRLAEVKRRRDRVTGKVTLDDTDLVKRARSRGWSDEDIIAASSKLPSQSKDPHTAEVMKALRSTASEVYTVRNWSNAHAEGEFDLIRHLSVLRLDFISDICGEMRPLSSLNYIAVLASCYLLFMGIEDSLKKCRNPIWVQIYEGNSELTEQKRVSLTVFALAEADPECLRIMADVFEKMRCGFIHHIYWDDLMDTKEATETFKSGDKVPFGPNSCMIM
;
A
#
# COMPACT_ATOMS: atom_id res chain seq x y z
N MET A 1 -12.48 5.39 16.20
CA MET A 1 -13.51 6.09 16.98
C MET A 1 -14.77 5.27 17.24
N LEU A 2 -15.68 5.01 16.27
CA LEU A 2 -16.99 4.38 16.54
C LEU A 2 -16.91 3.03 17.29
N VAL A 3 -15.94 2.18 16.93
CA VAL A 3 -15.65 0.92 17.66
C VAL A 3 -15.12 1.19 19.07
N GLN A 4 -14.16 2.12 19.22
CA GLN A 4 -13.59 2.50 20.53
C GLN A 4 -14.65 3.10 21.47
N LYS A 5 -15.73 3.66 20.93
CA LYS A 5 -16.88 4.20 21.68
C LYS A 5 -17.97 3.17 21.94
N GLY A 6 -17.81 1.92 21.48
CA GLY A 6 -18.79 0.86 21.66
C GLY A 6 -20.07 1.03 20.83
N LEU A 7 -20.09 1.94 19.86
CA LEU A 7 -21.22 2.12 18.95
C LEU A 7 -21.22 1.09 17.81
N LEU A 8 -20.04 0.51 17.52
CA LEU A 8 -19.87 -0.65 16.65
C LEU A 8 -19.19 -1.75 17.46
N SER A 9 -19.68 -2.98 17.36
CA SER A 9 -19.14 -4.16 18.05
C SER A 9 -17.77 -4.57 17.51
N HIS A 10 -17.58 -4.46 16.20
CA HIS A 10 -16.33 -4.79 15.52
C HIS A 10 -16.10 -3.88 14.30
N PRO A 11 -14.85 -3.73 13.83
CA PRO A 11 -14.53 -2.96 12.64
C PRO A 11 -15.33 -3.39 11.41
N VAL A 12 -15.56 -2.46 10.49
CA VAL A 12 -16.14 -2.75 9.17
C VAL A 12 -15.02 -3.22 8.25
N GLY A 13 -15.19 -4.40 7.64
CA GLY A 13 -14.12 -5.13 6.95
C GLY A 13 -13.39 -4.31 5.88
N LEU A 14 -14.13 -3.68 4.96
CA LEU A 14 -13.54 -2.83 3.91
C LEU A 14 -12.68 -1.71 4.51
N TRP A 15 -13.25 -0.92 5.41
CA TRP A 15 -12.57 0.27 5.96
C TRP A 15 -11.38 -0.10 6.84
N ASN A 16 -11.48 -1.19 7.60
CA ASN A 16 -10.36 -1.71 8.37
C ASN A 16 -9.20 -2.10 7.45
N SER A 17 -9.49 -2.82 6.38
CA SER A 17 -8.47 -3.28 5.41
C SER A 17 -7.81 -2.10 4.68
N VAL A 18 -8.60 -1.10 4.25
CA VAL A 18 -8.05 0.13 3.65
C VAL A 18 -7.14 0.87 4.65
N VAL A 19 -7.53 0.94 5.92
CA VAL A 19 -6.69 1.56 6.95
C VAL A 19 -5.38 0.80 7.16
N GLU A 20 -5.41 -0.53 7.20
CA GLU A 20 -4.20 -1.36 7.33
C GLU A 20 -3.26 -1.19 6.14
N LEU A 21 -3.80 -1.18 4.92
CA LEU A 21 -3.00 -1.03 3.69
C LEU A 21 -2.33 0.34 3.56
N PHE A 22 -3.00 1.40 4.02
CA PHE A 22 -2.54 2.78 3.89
C PHE A 22 -2.16 3.41 5.23
N GLN A 23 -1.89 2.59 6.24
CA GLN A 23 -1.72 3.03 7.63
C GLN A 23 -0.71 4.19 7.77
N ASN A 24 0.44 4.09 7.10
CA ASN A 24 1.52 5.08 7.14
C ASN A 24 1.16 6.41 6.46
N THR A 25 0.10 6.45 5.66
CA THR A 25 -0.30 7.63 4.90
C THR A 25 -1.64 8.23 5.37
N VAL A 26 -2.50 7.43 6.01
CA VAL A 26 -3.77 7.90 6.59
C VAL A 26 -3.64 8.33 8.05
N PHE A 27 -2.58 7.94 8.75
CA PHE A 27 -2.32 8.38 10.11
C PHE A 27 -0.91 8.96 10.27
N VAL A 28 -0.79 9.96 11.15
CA VAL A 28 0.51 10.49 11.58
C VAL A 28 1.30 9.36 12.24
N ASP A 29 2.54 9.17 11.80
CA ASP A 29 3.44 8.08 12.23
C ASP A 29 2.87 6.66 12.07
N GLY A 30 1.85 6.49 11.21
CA GLY A 30 1.19 5.21 11.01
C GLY A 30 0.43 4.70 12.24
N LYS A 31 0.01 5.57 13.17
CA LYS A 31 -0.69 5.13 14.38
C LYS A 31 -2.11 5.67 14.42
N ALA A 32 -3.08 4.75 14.47
CA ALA A 32 -4.48 5.12 14.62
C ALA A 32 -4.69 5.86 15.97
N PRO A 33 -5.37 7.02 15.98
CA PRO A 33 -5.64 7.73 17.23
C PRO A 33 -6.59 6.93 18.12
N THR A 34 -6.33 6.97 19.43
CA THR A 34 -7.20 6.40 20.48
C THR A 34 -8.02 7.47 21.20
N SER A 35 -7.63 8.73 21.05
CA SER A 35 -8.25 9.93 21.61
C SER A 35 -7.92 11.12 20.73
N HIS A 36 -8.45 12.31 21.05
CA HIS A 36 -8.17 13.55 20.31
C HIS A 36 -8.38 13.43 18.79
N PHE A 37 -9.51 12.83 18.39
CA PHE A 37 -9.75 12.48 16.99
C PHE A 37 -9.80 13.69 16.05
N VAL A 38 -10.29 14.83 16.53
CA VAL A 38 -10.31 16.10 15.77
C VAL A 38 -8.90 16.56 15.46
N GLU A 39 -8.05 16.68 16.48
CA GLU A 39 -6.67 17.14 16.35
C GLU A 39 -5.87 16.22 15.40
N ALA A 40 -6.07 14.89 15.52
CA ALA A 40 -5.46 13.92 14.63
C ALA A 40 -5.94 14.08 13.17
N PHE A 41 -7.23 14.36 12.96
CA PHE A 41 -7.81 14.59 11.64
C PHE A 41 -7.36 15.93 11.04
N GLU A 42 -7.32 16.99 11.83
CA GLU A 42 -6.84 18.32 11.43
C GLU A 42 -5.36 18.29 11.09
N GLY A 43 -4.54 17.56 11.86
CA GLY A 43 -3.14 17.32 11.52
C GLY A 43 -2.95 16.68 10.13
N LEU A 44 -3.88 15.78 9.74
CA LEU A 44 -3.88 15.11 8.44
C LEU A 44 -4.45 15.99 7.31
N VAL A 45 -5.57 16.67 7.57
CA VAL A 45 -6.29 17.56 6.65
C VAL A 45 -5.64 18.96 6.58
N GLY A 46 -4.59 19.20 7.36
CA GLY A 46 -3.99 20.51 7.57
C GLY A 46 -4.98 21.47 8.24
N GLU A 47 -4.46 22.47 8.97
CA GLU A 47 -5.28 23.60 9.43
C GLU A 47 -6.09 24.16 8.26
N GLN A 48 -7.35 24.56 8.49
CA GLN A 48 -8.22 25.21 7.50
C GLN A 48 -7.48 26.35 6.80
N ARG A 49 -6.87 26.04 5.64
CA ARG A 49 -6.11 27.01 4.88
C ARG A 49 -7.04 27.81 3.98
N SER A 50 -6.78 29.12 3.91
CA SER A 50 -7.50 30.11 3.12
C SER A 50 -7.83 29.66 1.67
N ARG A 51 -8.83 30.28 1.03
CA ARG A 51 -9.21 30.06 -0.39
C ARG A 51 -7.99 30.01 -1.34
N SER A 52 -6.93 30.76 -1.05
CA SER A 52 -5.66 30.77 -1.80
C SER A 52 -4.96 29.40 -1.84
N ASP A 53 -4.96 28.65 -0.74
CA ASP A 53 -4.30 27.35 -0.64
C ASP A 53 -5.10 26.21 -1.29
N LEU A 54 -6.42 26.37 -1.47
CA LEU A 54 -7.22 25.47 -2.30
C LEU A 54 -6.90 25.61 -3.79
N PHE A 55 -6.65 26.84 -4.27
CA PHE A 55 -6.13 27.06 -5.61
C PHE A 55 -4.69 26.52 -5.75
N ARG A 56 -3.87 26.64 -4.70
CA ARG A 56 -2.51 26.09 -4.65
C ARG A 56 -2.47 24.56 -4.53
N SER A 57 -3.46 23.90 -3.91
CA SER A 57 -3.54 22.43 -3.83
C SER A 57 -4.06 21.80 -5.13
N ARG A 58 -4.85 22.54 -5.91
CA ARG A 58 -5.24 22.17 -7.27
C ARG A 58 -4.16 22.44 -8.31
N ALA A 59 -3.22 23.35 -8.04
CA ALA A 59 -2.11 23.66 -8.94
C ALA A 59 -1.17 22.46 -9.22
N PRO A 60 -0.70 21.67 -8.24
CA PRO A 60 0.11 20.49 -8.50
C PRO A 60 -0.70 19.42 -9.25
N LYS A 61 -1.98 19.20 -8.91
CA LYS A 61 -2.86 18.29 -9.68
C LYS A 61 -3.02 18.72 -11.14
N ARG A 62 -3.23 20.00 -11.40
CA ARG A 62 -3.33 20.54 -12.77
C ARG A 62 -1.99 20.49 -13.52
N ARG A 63 -0.86 20.64 -12.82
CA ARG A 63 0.48 20.48 -13.41
C ARG A 63 0.79 19.01 -13.70
N TYR A 64 0.39 18.08 -12.82
CA TYR A 64 0.58 16.65 -13.02
C TYR A 64 -0.21 16.16 -14.24
N VAL A 65 -1.51 16.46 -14.31
CA VAL A 65 -2.33 16.08 -15.47
C VAL A 65 -1.84 16.71 -16.78
N ARG A 66 -1.25 17.91 -16.72
CA ARG A 66 -0.68 18.58 -17.91
C ARG A 66 0.67 18.02 -18.35
N ASN A 67 1.43 17.42 -17.43
CA ASN A 67 2.76 16.88 -17.68
C ASN A 67 2.78 15.35 -17.79
N ALA A 68 1.63 14.69 -17.57
CA ALA A 68 1.50 13.25 -17.71
C ALA A 68 1.75 12.85 -19.16
N THR A 69 2.74 11.99 -19.36
CA THR A 69 3.13 11.50 -20.68
C THR A 69 2.45 10.19 -21.03
N ASP A 70 2.02 9.44 -20.01
CA ASP A 70 1.31 8.17 -20.15
C ASP A 70 0.18 7.98 -19.12
N LEU A 71 -0.49 6.83 -19.17
CA LEU A 71 -1.56 6.46 -18.23
C LEU A 71 -1.01 6.23 -16.80
N HIS A 72 0.24 5.80 -16.67
CA HIS A 72 0.85 5.52 -15.36
C HIS A 72 1.13 6.80 -14.58
N ASP A 73 1.51 7.88 -15.26
CA ASP A 73 1.66 9.22 -14.68
C ASP A 73 0.32 9.77 -14.16
N LEU A 74 -0.79 9.48 -14.86
CA LEU A 74 -2.14 9.87 -14.42
C LEU A 74 -2.60 9.10 -13.18
N LEU A 75 -2.15 7.86 -13.02
CA LEU A 75 -2.48 6.97 -11.91
C LEU A 75 -1.45 7.03 -10.77
N ASP A 76 -0.52 7.99 -10.80
CA ASP A 76 0.50 8.15 -9.77
C ASP A 76 -0.11 8.60 -8.43
N PRO A 77 0.00 7.78 -7.36
CA PRO A 77 -0.61 8.09 -6.07
C PRO A 77 0.09 9.26 -5.36
N THR A 78 1.25 9.73 -5.81
CA THR A 78 1.88 10.94 -5.23
C THR A 78 1.03 12.20 -5.42
N GLY A 79 0.16 12.24 -6.43
CA GLY A 79 -0.83 13.30 -6.62
C GLY A 79 -1.98 13.26 -5.60
N ASN A 80 -2.13 12.14 -4.87
CA ASN A 80 -3.14 12.00 -3.82
C ASN A 80 -2.69 12.66 -2.52
N ARG A 81 -3.70 13.07 -1.75
CA ARG A 81 -3.47 13.70 -0.45
C ARG A 81 -3.12 12.69 0.65
N PHE A 82 -3.87 11.59 0.70
CA PHE A 82 -3.82 10.62 1.81
C PHE A 82 -3.39 9.21 1.37
N TYR A 83 -3.70 8.80 0.13
CA TYR A 83 -3.41 7.45 -0.37
C TYR A 83 -2.21 7.51 -1.31
N LYS A 84 -1.02 7.58 -0.73
CA LYS A 84 0.25 7.80 -1.46
C LYS A 84 1.09 6.53 -1.67
N GLU A 85 0.70 5.43 -1.04
CA GLU A 85 1.38 4.14 -1.20
C GLU A 85 1.30 3.68 -2.66
N ARG A 86 2.44 3.27 -3.22
CA ARG A 86 2.53 2.75 -4.57
C ARG A 86 2.39 1.23 -4.58
N THR A 87 1.76 0.69 -5.61
CA THR A 87 1.82 -0.75 -5.85
C THR A 87 3.24 -1.16 -6.25
N LEU A 88 3.61 -2.43 -6.05
CA LEU A 88 4.93 -2.88 -6.51
C LEU A 88 5.05 -2.75 -8.03
N LEU A 89 3.99 -3.07 -8.78
CA LEU A 89 4.00 -2.88 -10.23
C LEU A 89 4.36 -1.43 -10.64
N GLN A 90 3.86 -0.43 -9.93
CA GLN A 90 4.21 0.98 -10.18
C GLN A 90 5.68 1.28 -9.84
N VAL A 91 6.18 0.79 -8.71
CA VAL A 91 7.59 0.99 -8.30
C VAL A 91 8.54 0.41 -9.36
N PHE A 92 8.28 -0.80 -9.83
CA PHE A 92 9.10 -1.47 -10.84
C PHE A 92 9.00 -0.81 -12.21
N ASN A 93 7.78 -0.44 -12.64
CA ASN A 93 7.58 0.22 -13.93
C ASN A 93 8.35 1.56 -14.00
N ARG A 94 8.31 2.37 -12.94
CA ARG A 94 9.06 3.65 -12.88
C ARG A 94 10.56 3.49 -12.92
N ALA A 95 11.06 2.39 -12.38
CA ALA A 95 12.47 2.01 -12.49
C ALA A 95 12.84 1.44 -13.87
N ASN A 96 11.91 1.41 -14.84
CA ASN A 96 12.04 0.70 -16.12
C ASN A 96 12.45 -0.76 -15.89
N TRP A 97 11.87 -1.40 -14.86
CA TRP A 97 12.14 -2.78 -14.46
C TRP A 97 13.60 -3.06 -14.07
N ALA A 98 14.42 -2.02 -13.88
CA ALA A 98 15.80 -2.14 -13.44
C ALA A 98 15.88 -2.07 -11.91
N LEU A 99 16.15 -3.21 -11.27
CA LEU A 99 16.16 -3.35 -9.81
C LEU A 99 17.07 -2.34 -9.13
N ALA A 100 18.27 -2.11 -9.67
CA ALA A 100 19.25 -1.19 -9.11
C ALA A 100 18.79 0.29 -9.12
N ARG A 101 17.78 0.64 -9.93
CA ARG A 101 17.25 2.01 -9.98
C ARG A 101 16.17 2.28 -8.93
N ILE A 102 15.63 1.24 -8.29
CA ILE A 102 14.62 1.41 -7.24
C ILE A 102 15.34 1.87 -5.96
N PRO A 103 14.98 3.02 -5.39
CA PRO A 103 15.57 3.49 -4.13
C PRO A 103 15.03 2.68 -2.93
N ASP A 104 15.83 2.57 -1.87
CA ASP A 104 15.53 1.77 -0.68
C ASP A 104 14.28 2.25 0.07
N GLU A 105 13.99 3.55 -0.01
CA GLU A 105 12.84 4.20 0.63
C GLU A 105 11.51 3.77 -0.01
N GLU A 106 11.52 3.46 -1.30
CA GLU A 106 10.32 3.06 -2.05
C GLU A 106 10.01 1.56 -1.92
N LEU A 107 10.93 0.76 -1.39
CA LEU A 107 10.72 -0.66 -1.17
C LEU A 107 10.03 -0.89 0.19
N PRO A 108 8.86 -1.56 0.24
CA PRO A 108 8.32 -2.03 1.50
C PRO A 108 9.23 -3.08 2.14
N LEU A 109 9.42 -3.04 3.46
CA LEU A 109 10.27 -4.03 4.18
C LEU A 109 9.75 -5.47 4.10
N SER A 110 8.48 -5.65 3.73
CA SER A 110 7.86 -6.97 3.56
C SER A 110 8.21 -7.63 2.22
N THR A 111 8.86 -6.92 1.29
CA THR A 111 9.22 -7.48 -0.02
C THR A 111 10.48 -8.31 0.07
N GLY A 112 10.50 -9.40 -0.69
CA GLY A 112 11.68 -10.22 -0.89
C GLY A 112 12.85 -9.43 -1.47
N LEU A 113 12.63 -8.45 -2.35
CA LEU A 113 13.70 -7.57 -2.83
C LEU A 113 14.34 -6.76 -1.69
N ALA A 114 13.56 -6.28 -0.72
CA ALA A 114 14.11 -5.61 0.46
C ALA A 114 14.95 -6.59 1.30
N PHE A 115 14.52 -7.85 1.44
CA PHE A 115 15.30 -8.87 2.13
C PHE A 115 16.60 -9.23 1.39
N ILE A 116 16.61 -9.29 0.06
CA ILE A 116 17.84 -9.51 -0.72
C ILE A 116 18.83 -8.38 -0.43
N ARG A 117 18.38 -7.12 -0.54
CA ARG A 117 19.25 -5.96 -0.27
C ARG A 117 19.77 -5.95 1.16
N LEU A 118 18.94 -6.28 2.13
CA LEU A 118 19.35 -6.44 3.53
C LEU A 118 20.38 -7.57 3.71
N ALA A 119 20.29 -8.65 2.94
CA ALA A 119 21.25 -9.75 2.95
C ALA A 119 22.64 -9.34 2.46
N GLU A 120 22.67 -8.43 1.47
CA GLU A 120 23.86 -7.90 0.82
C GLU A 120 24.54 -6.76 1.60
N VAL A 121 23.86 -6.20 2.61
CA VAL A 121 24.46 -5.15 3.46
C VAL A 121 25.72 -5.68 4.14
N LYS A 122 26.78 -4.88 4.08
CA LYS A 122 28.06 -5.20 4.68
C LYS A 122 27.91 -5.39 6.19
N ARG A 123 28.44 -6.52 6.67
CA ARG A 123 28.47 -6.89 8.08
C ARG A 123 29.77 -6.38 8.71
N ARG A 124 29.68 -5.57 9.76
CA ARG A 124 30.81 -5.22 10.63
C ARG A 124 30.75 -6.06 11.89
N ARG A 125 31.87 -6.65 12.25
CA ARG A 125 32.01 -7.33 13.53
C ARG A 125 32.72 -6.40 14.49
N ASP A 126 32.07 -6.08 15.61
CA ASP A 126 32.71 -5.38 16.68
C ASP A 126 33.82 -6.28 17.27
N ARG A 127 35.04 -5.75 17.33
CA ARG A 127 36.23 -6.47 17.81
C ARG A 127 36.19 -6.73 19.32
N VAL A 128 35.46 -5.93 20.08
CA VAL A 128 35.43 -6.01 21.55
C VAL A 128 34.27 -6.87 22.03
N THR A 129 33.08 -6.71 21.44
CA THR A 129 31.87 -7.44 21.85
C THR A 129 31.61 -8.70 21.03
N GLY A 130 32.30 -8.88 19.90
CA GLY A 130 32.08 -9.99 18.97
C GLY A 130 30.76 -9.93 18.21
N LYS A 131 29.91 -8.92 18.49
CA LYS A 131 28.58 -8.72 17.90
C LYS A 131 28.70 -8.31 16.43
N VAL A 132 27.81 -8.85 15.60
CA VAL A 132 27.75 -8.52 14.16
C VAL A 132 26.69 -7.44 13.98
N THR A 133 27.14 -6.26 13.57
CA THR A 133 26.30 -5.11 13.24
C THR A 133 26.25 -4.90 11.74
N LEU A 134 25.14 -4.41 11.23
CA LEU A 134 24.97 -4.04 9.81
C LEU A 134 25.32 -2.57 9.60
N ASP A 135 25.88 -2.26 8.42
CA ASP A 135 26.09 -0.87 7.99
C ASP A 135 24.74 -0.12 7.90
N ASP A 136 24.77 1.17 8.24
CA ASP A 136 23.56 2.02 8.32
C ASP A 136 23.05 2.42 6.93
N THR A 137 22.39 1.49 6.25
CA THR A 137 21.56 1.79 5.08
C THR A 137 20.16 2.23 5.50
N ASP A 138 19.41 2.88 4.62
CA ASP A 138 18.07 3.35 4.95
C ASP A 138 17.09 2.18 5.18
N LEU A 139 17.28 1.03 4.50
CA LEU A 139 16.56 -0.21 4.84
C LEU A 139 16.85 -0.68 6.27
N VAL A 140 18.11 -0.68 6.70
CA VAL A 140 18.50 -1.11 8.05
C VAL A 140 17.93 -0.17 9.11
N LYS A 141 18.00 1.16 8.89
CA LYS A 141 17.40 2.14 9.81
C LYS A 141 15.89 1.94 9.96
N ARG A 142 15.16 1.72 8.85
CA ARG A 142 13.71 1.45 8.90
C ARG A 142 13.37 0.11 9.54
N ALA A 143 14.18 -0.93 9.34
CA ALA A 143 13.99 -2.21 10.00
C ALA A 143 14.16 -2.07 11.52
N ARG A 144 15.22 -1.37 11.96
CA ARG A 144 15.48 -1.06 13.37
C ARG A 144 14.37 -0.20 13.99
N SER A 145 13.85 0.79 13.27
CA SER A 145 12.73 1.62 13.76
C SER A 145 11.43 0.82 13.94
N ARG A 146 11.31 -0.34 13.27
CA ARG A 146 10.21 -1.30 13.45
C ARG A 146 10.54 -2.39 14.50
N GLY A 147 11.63 -2.23 15.24
CA GLY A 147 12.01 -3.10 16.36
C GLY A 147 12.84 -4.32 15.96
N TRP A 148 13.35 -4.41 14.72
CA TRP A 148 14.19 -5.53 14.32
C TRP A 148 15.63 -5.31 14.79
N SER A 149 16.21 -6.33 15.42
CA SER A 149 17.65 -6.34 15.72
C SER A 149 18.47 -6.71 14.47
N ASP A 150 19.76 -6.40 14.48
CA ASP A 150 20.67 -6.81 13.40
C ASP A 150 20.73 -8.34 13.29
N GLU A 151 20.59 -9.05 14.42
CA GLU A 151 20.44 -10.50 14.45
C GLU A 151 19.17 -10.98 13.74
N ASP A 152 18.03 -10.32 13.96
CA ASP A 152 16.75 -10.66 13.31
C ASP A 152 16.83 -10.45 11.79
N ILE A 153 17.47 -9.35 11.36
CA ILE A 153 17.67 -9.03 9.94
C ILE A 153 18.53 -10.11 9.27
N ILE A 154 19.63 -10.51 9.92
CA ILE A 154 20.52 -11.57 9.42
C ILE A 154 19.77 -12.92 9.37
N ALA A 155 18.99 -13.24 10.41
CA ALA A 155 18.22 -14.49 10.45
C ALA A 155 17.15 -14.52 9.36
N ALA A 156 16.41 -13.43 9.14
CA ALA A 156 15.37 -13.35 8.13
C ALA A 156 15.94 -13.43 6.71
N SER A 157 17.03 -12.73 6.43
CA SER A 157 17.70 -12.76 5.12
C SER A 157 18.30 -14.14 4.78
N SER A 158 18.73 -14.90 5.80
CA SER A 158 19.24 -16.26 5.61
C SER A 158 18.17 -17.30 5.23
N LYS A 159 16.89 -17.00 5.50
CA LYS A 159 15.73 -17.87 5.18
C LYS A 159 15.15 -17.63 3.78
N LEU A 160 15.69 -16.68 3.03
CA LEU A 160 15.30 -16.47 1.63
C LEU A 160 15.46 -17.79 0.86
N PRO A 161 14.46 -18.18 0.04
CA PRO A 161 14.47 -19.47 -0.63
C PRO A 161 15.76 -19.67 -1.42
N SER A 162 16.59 -20.62 -0.96
CA SER A 162 17.63 -21.20 -1.80
C SER A 162 16.93 -21.98 -2.90
N GLN A 163 17.28 -21.71 -4.16
CA GLN A 163 16.68 -22.37 -5.33
C GLN A 163 16.42 -23.85 -5.08
N SER A 164 15.18 -24.27 -5.36
CA SER A 164 14.93 -25.66 -5.72
C SER A 164 15.74 -25.97 -6.99
N LYS A 165 16.31 -27.19 -7.05
CA LYS A 165 16.94 -27.73 -8.25
C LYS A 165 15.87 -28.09 -9.29
N ASP A 166 15.13 -27.10 -9.76
CA ASP A 166 13.99 -27.31 -10.66
C ASP A 166 14.50 -27.37 -12.12
N PRO A 167 14.17 -28.42 -12.91
CA PRO A 167 14.50 -28.49 -14.33
C PRO A 167 14.00 -27.29 -15.14
N HIS A 168 12.91 -26.66 -14.72
CA HIS A 168 12.29 -25.52 -15.41
C HIS A 168 13.19 -24.26 -15.41
N THR A 169 14.04 -24.11 -14.40
CA THR A 169 14.97 -22.97 -14.30
C THR A 169 16.03 -22.98 -15.41
N ALA A 170 16.41 -24.17 -15.88
CA ALA A 170 17.33 -24.32 -17.01
C ALA A 170 16.70 -23.96 -18.36
N GLU A 171 15.40 -24.25 -18.53
CA GLU A 171 14.65 -23.86 -19.75
C GLU A 171 14.39 -22.36 -19.82
N VAL A 172 14.03 -21.72 -18.71
CA VAL A 172 13.86 -20.25 -18.63
C VAL A 172 15.19 -19.55 -18.95
N MET A 173 16.32 -20.05 -18.45
CA MET A 173 17.65 -19.51 -18.79
C MET A 173 18.01 -19.70 -20.27
N LYS A 174 17.64 -20.84 -20.86
CA LYS A 174 17.81 -21.08 -22.31
C LYS A 174 16.96 -20.12 -23.14
N ALA A 175 15.71 -19.87 -22.72
CA ALA A 175 14.80 -18.94 -23.36
C ALA A 175 15.29 -17.48 -23.25
N LEU A 176 15.74 -17.04 -22.07
CA LEU A 176 16.34 -15.72 -21.84
C LEU A 176 17.57 -15.49 -22.72
N ARG A 177 18.47 -16.47 -22.82
CA ARG A 177 19.65 -16.38 -23.71
C ARG A 177 19.26 -16.30 -25.18
N SER A 178 18.15 -16.91 -25.57
CA SER A 178 17.67 -16.89 -26.97
C SER A 178 16.85 -15.66 -27.36
N THR A 179 16.33 -14.91 -26.37
CA THR A 179 15.46 -13.73 -26.58
C THR A 179 16.15 -12.40 -26.31
N ALA A 180 17.35 -12.41 -25.75
CA ALA A 180 18.17 -11.21 -25.60
C ALA A 180 18.59 -10.67 -26.99
N SER A 181 17.93 -9.60 -27.43
CA SER A 181 18.30 -8.81 -28.62
C SER A 181 19.72 -8.24 -28.49
N GLU A 182 20.48 -8.20 -29.59
CA GLU A 182 21.83 -7.58 -29.69
C GLU A 182 21.88 -6.11 -29.21
N VAL A 183 20.74 -5.43 -29.12
CA VAL A 183 20.64 -4.06 -28.56
C VAL A 183 20.85 -4.04 -27.05
N TYR A 184 20.45 -5.12 -26.35
CA TYR A 184 20.84 -5.40 -24.97
C TYR A 184 22.13 -6.22 -24.96
N THR A 185 23.17 -5.74 -25.64
CA THR A 185 24.52 -6.14 -25.28
C THR A 185 24.71 -5.72 -23.84
N VAL A 186 24.57 -6.72 -22.97
CA VAL A 186 25.01 -6.79 -21.58
C VAL A 186 26.52 -6.56 -21.58
N ARG A 187 26.94 -5.34 -21.93
CA ARG A 187 28.33 -5.02 -22.25
C ARG A 187 29.23 -4.98 -21.02
N ASN A 188 28.70 -5.31 -19.84
CA ASN A 188 29.44 -5.35 -18.56
C ASN A 188 28.99 -6.45 -17.58
N TRP A 189 28.34 -7.56 -18.00
CA TRP A 189 28.28 -8.76 -17.12
C TRP A 189 29.43 -9.74 -17.33
N SER A 190 30.26 -9.56 -18.36
CA SER A 190 31.38 -10.44 -18.67
C SER A 190 32.59 -10.31 -17.75
N ASN A 191 32.59 -9.37 -16.79
CA ASN A 191 33.65 -9.21 -15.79
C ASN A 191 33.18 -9.49 -14.35
N ALA A 192 31.91 -9.88 -14.14
CA ALA A 192 31.51 -10.43 -12.86
C ALA A 192 31.98 -11.88 -12.83
N HIS A 193 32.93 -12.18 -11.93
CA HIS A 193 33.36 -13.54 -11.61
C HIS A 193 32.16 -14.50 -11.54
N ALA A 194 32.39 -15.78 -11.87
CA ALA A 194 31.41 -16.86 -12.05
C ALA A 194 30.44 -17.17 -10.88
N GLU A 195 30.26 -16.25 -9.94
CA GLU A 195 29.26 -16.23 -8.86
C GLU A 195 27.95 -15.50 -9.25
N GLY A 196 27.92 -14.74 -10.35
CA GLY A 196 26.76 -13.88 -10.73
C GLY A 196 25.59 -14.57 -11.46
N GLU A 197 25.74 -15.79 -11.95
CA GLU A 197 24.67 -16.49 -12.69
C GLU A 197 23.62 -17.12 -11.75
N PHE A 198 24.04 -17.44 -10.52
CA PHE A 198 23.17 -17.88 -9.43
C PHE A 198 22.26 -16.74 -8.91
N ASP A 199 22.60 -15.50 -9.25
CA ASP A 199 22.01 -14.28 -8.71
C ASP A 199 20.71 -13.88 -9.44
N LEU A 200 20.70 -13.92 -10.78
CA LEU A 200 19.55 -13.47 -11.58
C LEU A 200 18.29 -14.30 -11.34
N ILE A 201 18.41 -15.63 -11.34
CA ILE A 201 17.28 -16.54 -11.14
C ILE A 201 16.72 -16.39 -9.71
N ARG A 202 17.59 -16.22 -8.72
CA ARG A 202 17.19 -15.98 -7.33
C ARG A 202 16.43 -14.65 -7.23
N HIS A 203 16.92 -13.61 -7.88
CA HIS A 203 16.23 -12.33 -8.00
C HIS A 203 14.86 -12.47 -8.66
N LEU A 204 14.76 -13.04 -9.87
CA LEU A 204 13.50 -13.22 -10.58
C LEU A 204 12.48 -14.06 -9.79
N SER A 205 12.97 -15.09 -9.10
CA SER A 205 12.16 -15.92 -8.19
C SER A 205 11.56 -15.10 -7.06
N VAL A 206 12.38 -14.28 -6.41
CA VAL A 206 11.93 -13.42 -5.32
C VAL A 206 10.96 -12.34 -5.82
N LEU A 207 11.21 -11.78 -7.00
CA LEU A 207 10.31 -10.83 -7.64
C LEU A 207 8.95 -11.42 -8.00
N ARG A 208 8.93 -12.69 -8.45
CA ARG A 208 7.67 -13.41 -8.69
C ARG A 208 6.84 -13.47 -7.41
N LEU A 209 7.46 -13.78 -6.28
CA LEU A 209 6.76 -13.81 -4.99
C LEU A 209 6.26 -12.42 -4.58
N ASP A 210 7.06 -11.39 -4.80
CA ASP A 210 6.67 -9.99 -4.55
C ASP A 210 5.45 -9.58 -5.38
N PHE A 211 5.42 -9.92 -6.68
CA PHE A 211 4.28 -9.62 -7.53
C PHE A 211 3.03 -10.44 -7.19
N ILE A 212 3.18 -11.73 -6.86
CA ILE A 212 2.05 -12.53 -6.34
C ILE A 212 1.49 -11.86 -5.08
N SER A 213 2.36 -11.45 -4.15
CA SER A 213 1.91 -10.79 -2.91
C SER A 213 1.20 -9.45 -3.16
N ASP A 214 1.62 -8.67 -4.17
CA ASP A 214 1.03 -7.36 -4.47
C ASP A 214 -0.28 -7.46 -5.26
N ILE A 215 -0.39 -8.47 -6.14
CA ILE A 215 -1.54 -8.67 -7.02
C ILE A 215 -2.66 -9.44 -6.32
N CYS A 216 -2.32 -10.47 -5.56
CA CYS A 216 -3.30 -11.43 -5.06
C CYS A 216 -2.96 -12.06 -3.71
N GLY A 217 -1.87 -11.66 -3.04
CA GLY A 217 -1.55 -12.17 -1.71
C GLY A 217 -2.25 -11.41 -0.60
N GLU A 218 -2.58 -12.09 0.49
CA GLU A 218 -3.30 -11.52 1.64
C GLU A 218 -2.58 -10.34 2.32
N MET A 219 -1.24 -10.33 2.29
CA MET A 219 -0.43 -9.41 3.11
C MET A 219 -0.37 -7.96 2.61
N ARG A 220 -0.37 -7.73 1.29
CA ARG A 220 -0.28 -6.39 0.70
C ARG A 220 -0.90 -6.31 -0.71
N PRO A 221 -2.18 -6.64 -0.89
CA PRO A 221 -2.79 -6.75 -2.21
C PRO A 221 -3.20 -5.40 -2.81
N LEU A 222 -2.27 -4.42 -2.88
CA LEU A 222 -2.58 -3.08 -3.39
C LEU A 222 -2.94 -3.07 -4.87
N SER A 223 -2.43 -4.02 -5.67
CA SER A 223 -2.81 -4.16 -7.08
C SER A 223 -4.12 -4.93 -7.27
N SER A 224 -4.58 -5.68 -6.26
CA SER A 224 -5.88 -6.37 -6.31
C SER A 224 -7.06 -5.39 -6.19
N LEU A 225 -6.84 -4.26 -5.51
CA LEU A 225 -7.91 -3.41 -5.02
C LEU A 225 -8.57 -2.66 -6.17
N ASN A 226 -9.88 -2.82 -6.30
CA ASN A 226 -10.70 -2.02 -7.20
C ASN A 226 -10.97 -0.65 -6.57
N TYR A 227 -10.04 0.27 -6.78
CA TYR A 227 -10.09 1.64 -6.25
C TYR A 227 -11.38 2.38 -6.64
N ILE A 228 -11.96 2.09 -7.80
CA ILE A 228 -13.23 2.70 -8.25
C ILE A 228 -14.39 2.19 -7.40
N ALA A 229 -14.46 0.89 -7.14
CA ALA A 229 -15.48 0.31 -6.27
C ALA A 229 -15.36 0.86 -4.84
N VAL A 230 -14.14 0.94 -4.29
CA VAL A 230 -13.90 1.54 -2.96
C VAL A 230 -14.36 3.00 -2.93
N LEU A 231 -14.04 3.77 -3.98
CA LEU A 231 -14.49 5.16 -4.09
C LEU A 231 -16.03 5.26 -4.15
N ALA A 232 -16.68 4.41 -4.95
CA ALA A 232 -18.14 4.36 -5.01
C ALA A 232 -18.75 4.05 -3.64
N SER A 233 -18.19 3.09 -2.90
CA SER A 233 -18.60 2.76 -1.54
C SER A 233 -18.42 3.93 -0.56
N CYS A 234 -17.34 4.73 -0.69
CA CYS A 234 -17.18 5.96 0.08
C CYS A 234 -18.33 6.96 -0.19
N TYR A 235 -18.69 7.14 -1.46
CA TYR A 235 -19.78 8.05 -1.84
C TYR A 235 -21.13 7.56 -1.31
N LEU A 236 -21.44 6.28 -1.49
CA LEU A 236 -22.69 5.67 -1.01
C LEU A 236 -22.81 5.78 0.52
N LEU A 237 -21.72 5.54 1.25
CA LEU A 237 -21.67 5.70 2.70
C LEU A 237 -22.01 7.12 3.13
N PHE A 238 -21.33 8.12 2.55
CA PHE A 238 -21.61 9.52 2.89
C PHE A 238 -23.04 9.92 2.54
N MET A 239 -23.56 9.49 1.39
CA MET A 239 -24.96 9.77 1.02
C MET A 239 -25.94 9.14 2.02
N GLY A 240 -25.69 7.91 2.47
CA GLY A 240 -26.52 7.25 3.48
C GLY A 240 -26.51 7.97 4.83
N ILE A 241 -25.36 8.50 5.24
CA ILE A 241 -25.23 9.33 6.44
C ILE A 241 -26.00 10.65 6.27
N GLU A 242 -25.75 11.37 5.17
CA GLU A 242 -26.40 12.64 4.85
C GLU A 242 -27.93 12.49 4.82
N ASP A 243 -28.45 11.45 4.17
CA ASP A 243 -29.89 11.18 4.08
C ASP A 243 -30.51 10.81 5.43
N SER A 244 -29.81 10.03 6.24
CA SER A 244 -30.30 9.64 7.57
C SER A 244 -30.35 10.84 8.51
N LEU A 245 -29.32 11.67 8.52
CA LEU A 245 -29.27 12.90 9.33
C LEU A 245 -30.34 13.92 8.87
N LYS A 246 -30.54 14.05 7.56
CA LYS A 246 -31.58 14.92 6.98
C LYS A 246 -32.98 14.51 7.41
N LYS A 247 -33.29 13.21 7.40
CA LYS A 247 -34.62 12.68 7.80
C LYS A 247 -34.94 13.01 9.26
N CYS A 248 -33.94 12.97 10.14
CA CYS A 248 -34.09 13.31 11.55
C CYS A 248 -34.00 14.82 11.82
N ARG A 249 -33.77 15.65 10.79
CA ARG A 249 -33.42 17.08 10.92
C ARG A 249 -32.36 17.33 12.00
N ASN A 250 -31.32 16.49 12.00
CA ASN A 250 -30.29 16.54 13.01
C ASN A 250 -29.64 17.94 13.08
N PRO A 251 -29.40 18.51 14.28
CA PRO A 251 -28.90 19.89 14.42
C PRO A 251 -27.60 20.17 13.67
N ILE A 252 -26.66 19.21 13.67
CA ILE A 252 -25.38 19.35 12.96
C ILE A 252 -25.63 19.42 11.45
N TRP A 253 -26.51 18.56 10.94
CA TRP A 253 -26.84 18.57 9.51
C TRP A 253 -27.49 19.89 9.09
N VAL A 254 -28.45 20.40 9.87
CA VAL A 254 -29.11 21.70 9.60
C VAL A 254 -28.09 22.82 9.61
N GLN A 255 -27.19 22.85 10.61
CA GLN A 255 -26.14 23.87 10.71
C GLN A 255 -25.21 23.88 9.50
N ILE A 256 -24.82 22.71 8.99
CA ILE A 256 -23.86 22.58 7.88
C ILE A 256 -24.52 22.76 6.51
N TYR A 257 -25.74 22.22 6.32
CA TYR A 257 -26.37 22.14 5.00
C TYR A 257 -27.38 23.26 4.73
N GLU A 258 -28.03 23.81 5.76
CA GLU A 258 -29.01 24.90 5.65
C GLU A 258 -28.48 26.25 6.19
N GLY A 259 -27.38 26.24 6.95
CA GLY A 259 -26.77 27.45 7.52
C GLY A 259 -25.98 28.30 6.51
N ASN A 260 -25.98 29.63 6.70
CA ASN A 260 -25.16 30.59 5.95
C ASN A 260 -23.74 30.70 6.51
N SER A 261 -22.98 29.61 6.48
CA SER A 261 -21.59 29.56 6.98
C SER A 261 -20.59 29.26 5.87
N GLU A 262 -19.36 29.77 5.97
CA GLU A 262 -18.21 29.39 5.13
C GLU A 262 -17.93 27.86 5.14
N LEU A 263 -18.48 27.15 6.13
CA LEU A 263 -18.51 25.68 6.23
C LEU A 263 -19.24 24.98 5.07
N THR A 264 -19.99 25.71 4.24
CA THR A 264 -20.76 25.18 3.12
C THR A 264 -19.91 24.77 1.91
N GLU A 265 -18.67 25.26 1.76
CA GLU A 265 -17.81 24.90 0.62
C GLU A 265 -17.25 23.46 0.72
N GLN A 266 -17.20 22.87 1.92
CA GLN A 266 -16.71 21.50 2.15
C GLN A 266 -17.58 20.72 3.15
N LYS A 267 -18.88 20.62 2.87
CA LYS A 267 -19.90 20.06 3.77
C LYS A 267 -19.51 18.73 4.44
N ARG A 268 -18.96 17.77 3.69
CA ARG A 268 -18.55 16.44 4.21
C ARG A 268 -17.33 16.49 5.13
N VAL A 269 -16.40 17.41 4.88
CA VAL A 269 -15.26 17.62 5.78
C VAL A 269 -15.76 18.23 7.09
N SER A 270 -16.58 19.27 7.01
CA SER A 270 -17.21 19.88 8.19
C SER A 270 -17.99 18.83 8.99
N LEU A 271 -18.82 18.02 8.33
CA LEU A 271 -19.60 16.96 8.98
C LEU A 271 -18.69 15.95 9.70
N THR A 272 -17.57 15.58 9.06
CA THR A 272 -16.58 14.68 9.67
C THR A 272 -15.96 15.31 10.92
N VAL A 273 -15.55 16.58 10.86
CA VAL A 273 -15.00 17.29 12.03
C VAL A 273 -15.99 17.33 13.19
N PHE A 274 -17.25 17.68 12.94
CA PHE A 274 -18.28 17.70 13.98
C PHE A 274 -18.55 16.32 14.59
N ALA A 275 -18.54 15.26 13.77
CA ALA A 275 -18.66 13.89 14.26
C ALA A 275 -17.45 13.50 15.12
N LEU A 276 -16.23 13.81 14.67
CA LEU A 276 -15.01 13.51 15.43
C LEU A 276 -14.87 14.33 16.72
N ALA A 277 -15.47 15.51 16.77
CA ALA A 277 -15.57 16.34 17.97
C ALA A 277 -16.55 15.79 19.01
N GLU A 278 -17.29 14.73 18.66
CA GLU A 278 -18.30 14.10 19.51
C GLU A 278 -19.38 15.10 19.96
N ALA A 279 -19.64 16.12 19.14
CA ALA A 279 -20.52 17.23 19.48
C ALA A 279 -21.98 16.78 19.68
N ASP A 280 -22.39 15.68 19.04
CA ASP A 280 -23.73 15.12 19.14
C ASP A 280 -23.72 13.58 19.14
N PRO A 281 -24.10 12.95 20.27
CA PRO A 281 -24.26 11.50 20.36
C PRO A 281 -25.26 10.91 19.37
N GLU A 282 -26.32 11.64 18.99
CA GLU A 282 -27.31 11.17 18.03
C GLU A 282 -26.69 11.02 16.64
N CYS A 283 -25.90 12.02 16.21
CA CYS A 283 -25.15 11.96 14.96
C CYS A 283 -24.23 10.74 14.90
N LEU A 284 -23.50 10.44 15.98
CA LEU A 284 -22.62 9.28 16.04
C LEU A 284 -23.36 7.95 15.95
N ARG A 285 -24.53 7.85 16.60
CA ARG A 285 -25.38 6.66 16.51
C ARG A 285 -25.91 6.45 15.10
N ILE A 286 -26.37 7.52 14.44
CA ILE A 286 -26.82 7.47 13.04
C ILE A 286 -25.69 7.04 12.11
N MET A 287 -24.47 7.59 12.28
CA MET A 287 -23.32 7.16 11.51
C MET A 287 -23.02 5.67 11.73
N ALA A 288 -23.01 5.20 12.97
CA ALA A 288 -22.80 3.79 13.31
C ALA A 288 -23.86 2.89 12.62
N ASP A 289 -25.14 3.27 12.68
CA ASP A 289 -26.22 2.53 12.01
C ASP A 289 -26.01 2.44 10.49
N VAL A 290 -25.51 3.51 9.86
CA VAL A 290 -25.22 3.50 8.41
C VAL A 290 -24.00 2.64 8.09
N PHE A 291 -22.92 2.73 8.88
CA PHE A 291 -21.76 1.85 8.75
C PHE A 291 -22.13 0.37 8.90
N GLU A 292 -23.04 0.07 9.83
CA GLU A 292 -23.53 -1.29 10.08
C GLU A 292 -24.39 -1.81 8.91
N LYS A 293 -25.32 -0.98 8.40
CA LYS A 293 -26.18 -1.34 7.25
C LYS A 293 -25.41 -1.50 5.96
N MET A 294 -24.35 -0.72 5.76
CA MET A 294 -23.50 -0.75 4.56
C MET A 294 -22.23 -1.57 4.76
N ARG A 295 -22.25 -2.53 5.70
CA ARG A 295 -21.12 -3.43 5.92
C ARG A 295 -20.76 -4.15 4.62
N CYS A 296 -19.50 -4.04 4.25
CA CYS A 296 -18.92 -4.76 3.15
C CYS A 296 -17.51 -5.23 3.51
N GLY A 297 -17.15 -6.40 2.99
CA GLY A 297 -15.81 -6.96 3.08
C GLY A 297 -14.87 -6.38 2.02
N PHE A 298 -13.57 -6.50 2.29
CA PHE A 298 -12.51 -6.17 1.35
C PHE A 298 -12.58 -7.00 0.07
N ILE A 299 -12.90 -8.30 0.19
CA ILE A 299 -13.03 -9.24 -0.94
C ILE A 299 -14.08 -8.79 -1.97
N HIS A 300 -15.11 -8.04 -1.58
CA HIS A 300 -16.09 -7.50 -2.54
C HIS A 300 -15.56 -6.31 -3.36
N HIS A 301 -14.33 -5.87 -3.09
CA HIS A 301 -13.70 -4.69 -3.68
C HIS A 301 -12.36 -5.01 -4.32
N ILE A 302 -12.07 -6.28 -4.61
CA ILE A 302 -10.90 -6.68 -5.38
C ILE A 302 -11.30 -7.17 -6.77
N TYR A 303 -10.36 -7.20 -7.71
CA TYR A 303 -10.59 -7.70 -9.06
C TYR A 303 -10.69 -9.23 -9.13
N TRP A 304 -10.29 -9.93 -8.07
CA TRP A 304 -10.19 -11.38 -8.00
C TRP A 304 -11.26 -11.98 -7.10
N ASP A 305 -11.54 -13.27 -7.25
CA ASP A 305 -12.54 -13.96 -6.42
C ASP A 305 -12.06 -14.16 -4.97
N ASP A 306 -10.75 -14.32 -4.78
CA ASP A 306 -10.14 -14.50 -3.45
C ASP A 306 -8.66 -14.02 -3.42
N LEU A 307 -8.10 -13.97 -2.22
CA LEU A 307 -6.67 -13.73 -1.97
C LEU A 307 -5.96 -15.01 -1.56
N MET A 308 -4.74 -15.17 -2.04
CA MET A 308 -3.86 -16.26 -1.62
C MET A 308 -3.29 -15.98 -0.23
N ASP A 309 -3.43 -16.97 0.64
CA ASP A 309 -2.67 -16.99 1.88
C ASP A 309 -1.17 -17.22 1.60
N THR A 310 -0.33 -17.06 2.64
CA THR A 310 1.13 -17.19 2.50
C THR A 310 1.56 -18.60 2.05
N LYS A 311 0.80 -19.63 2.45
CA LYS A 311 1.10 -21.03 2.12
C LYS A 311 0.73 -21.31 0.67
N GLU A 312 -0.45 -20.88 0.23
CA GLU A 312 -0.91 -20.99 -1.15
C GLU A 312 0.04 -20.23 -2.09
N ALA A 313 0.39 -18.98 -1.78
CA ALA A 313 1.36 -18.22 -2.55
C ALA A 313 2.72 -18.95 -2.69
N THR A 314 3.16 -19.62 -1.63
CA THR A 314 4.40 -20.43 -1.63
C THR A 314 4.25 -21.71 -2.45
N GLU A 315 3.10 -22.37 -2.41
CA GLU A 315 2.81 -23.58 -3.20
C GLU A 315 2.67 -23.25 -4.69
N THR A 316 1.96 -22.16 -5.03
CA THR A 316 1.90 -21.59 -6.37
C THR A 316 3.31 -21.28 -6.88
N PHE A 317 4.14 -20.63 -6.07
CA PHE A 317 5.53 -20.34 -6.40
C PHE A 317 6.32 -21.62 -6.72
N LYS A 318 6.17 -22.68 -5.92
CA LYS A 318 6.83 -23.98 -6.13
C LYS A 318 6.32 -24.74 -7.36
N SER A 319 5.09 -24.47 -7.80
CA SER A 319 4.42 -25.23 -8.86
C SER A 319 4.79 -24.83 -10.28
N GLY A 320 5.59 -23.77 -10.47
CA GLY A 320 6.16 -23.37 -11.77
C GLY A 320 5.14 -22.70 -12.71
N ASP A 321 4.07 -23.41 -13.08
CA ASP A 321 3.19 -23.09 -14.22
C ASP A 321 1.68 -23.20 -13.92
N LYS A 322 1.28 -23.60 -12.72
CA LYS A 322 -0.14 -23.52 -12.34
C LYS A 322 -0.43 -22.09 -11.93
N VAL A 323 -0.94 -21.31 -12.88
CA VAL A 323 -1.58 -20.03 -12.55
C VAL A 323 -2.66 -20.34 -11.51
N PRO A 324 -2.60 -19.76 -10.32
CA PRO A 324 -3.54 -20.08 -9.23
C PRO A 324 -4.98 -19.72 -9.62
N PHE A 325 -5.09 -18.75 -10.52
CA PHE A 325 -6.28 -18.33 -11.20
C PHE A 325 -6.22 -18.87 -12.62
N GLY A 326 -7.17 -19.70 -13.04
CA GLY A 326 -7.24 -20.20 -14.42
C GLY A 326 -7.23 -19.07 -15.47
N PRO A 327 -7.12 -19.40 -16.78
CA PRO A 327 -7.08 -18.41 -17.87
C PRO A 327 -8.29 -17.45 -17.90
N ASN A 328 -9.35 -17.73 -17.14
CA ASN A 328 -10.54 -16.90 -17.01
C ASN A 328 -10.48 -15.86 -15.86
N SER A 329 -9.43 -15.88 -15.04
CA SER A 329 -9.36 -15.13 -13.78
C SER A 329 -8.11 -14.27 -13.65
N CYS A 330 -7.31 -14.15 -14.71
CA CYS A 330 -6.20 -13.20 -14.78
C CYS A 330 -6.28 -12.46 -16.12
N MET A 331 -7.27 -11.57 -16.26
CA MET A 331 -7.19 -10.51 -17.25
C MET A 331 -6.69 -9.27 -16.54
N ILE A 332 -5.38 -9.02 -16.67
CA ILE A 332 -4.87 -7.65 -16.64
C ILE A 332 -5.56 -6.95 -17.82
N MET A 333 -6.56 -6.12 -17.55
CA MET A 333 -7.03 -5.13 -18.53
C MET A 333 -6.21 -3.87 -18.41
#